data_AF-A0A3S3G3L0-F1
#
_entry.id   AF-A0A3S3G3L0-F1
#
_cell.length_a   1.000
_cell.length_b   1.000
_cell.length_c   1.000
_cell.angle_alpha   90.00
_cell.angle_beta   90.00
_cell.angle_gamma   90.00
#
_symmetry.space_group_name_H-M   'P 1'
#
loop_
_entity.id
_entity.type
_entity.pdbx_description
1 polymer ?
#
loop_
_entity_poly.entity_id
_entity_poly.type
_entity_poly.pdbx_seq_one_letter_code
_entity_poly.pdbx_strand_id
1 'polypeptide(L)'
;MLTISAAEVDRALTFSGLVETLRTAFREGAVQPVRHHHAIERPDGAASTLLLMPAWTDFDAAGTSAGGHIGVKIVTVSPDNNAIGKPAVMGLYLLLDGVTGEPQALIDGQRLTQWRTACASALAASYLAREDASRLLVIGAGALSPFLAKAHSAVRPVKSIRIWNRTPANAEKVAAALHAEGFPASVAGDLETELGEADIVSSATITTAPLIKGALLKPGAHVDLVGGFTPQMRESDDDAISRARVYVDTRAGATREAGDIVQPLASGVLKPEAVIADLHELARGEKQGRQSDSEITLFKSVGAALEDLAAGIAVYKALSTSK
;
A
#
# COMPACT_ATOMS: atom_id res chain seq x y z
N MET A 1 -6.56 -26.08 -10.12
CA MET A 1 -6.52 -24.63 -9.86
C MET A 1 -7.79 -24.18 -9.12
N LEU A 2 -7.66 -23.48 -7.99
CA LEU A 2 -8.76 -22.82 -7.28
C LEU A 2 -9.14 -21.51 -7.97
N THR A 3 -10.42 -21.15 -7.96
CA THR A 3 -10.87 -19.78 -8.31
C THR A 3 -11.35 -19.11 -7.04
N ILE A 4 -10.73 -18.00 -6.66
CA ILE A 4 -10.88 -17.39 -5.34
C ILE A 4 -11.47 -15.99 -5.50
N SER A 5 -12.70 -15.82 -5.04
CA SER A 5 -13.46 -14.57 -5.07
C SER A 5 -12.97 -13.55 -4.02
N ALA A 6 -13.35 -12.29 -4.18
CA ALA A 6 -13.09 -11.25 -3.17
C ALA A 6 -13.56 -11.62 -1.75
N ALA A 7 -14.74 -12.25 -1.63
CA ALA A 7 -15.27 -12.68 -0.33
C ALA A 7 -14.45 -13.83 0.29
N GLU A 8 -13.86 -14.70 -0.53
CA GLU A 8 -12.94 -15.73 -0.04
C GLU A 8 -11.59 -15.14 0.37
N VAL A 9 -11.09 -14.12 -0.34
CA VAL A 9 -9.90 -13.35 0.10
C VAL A 9 -10.16 -12.71 1.48
N ASP A 10 -11.31 -12.07 1.67
CA ASP A 10 -11.68 -11.45 2.96
C ASP A 10 -11.75 -12.46 4.10
N ARG A 11 -12.23 -13.69 3.84
CA ARG A 11 -12.30 -14.76 4.86
C ARG A 11 -10.94 -15.40 5.14
N ALA A 12 -10.03 -15.40 4.17
CA ALA A 12 -8.73 -16.04 4.28
C ALA A 12 -7.69 -15.21 5.06
N LEU A 13 -7.91 -13.91 5.20
CA LEU A 13 -6.92 -12.97 5.71
C LEU A 13 -7.37 -12.27 6.99
N THR A 14 -6.40 -11.98 7.84
CA THR A 14 -6.52 -11.02 8.93
C THR A 14 -5.47 -9.92 8.75
N PHE A 15 -5.75 -8.70 9.20
CA PHE A 15 -4.81 -7.59 9.03
C PHE A 15 -3.48 -7.86 9.75
N SER A 16 -3.52 -8.31 11.00
CA SER A 16 -2.31 -8.67 11.75
C SER A 16 -1.54 -9.82 11.10
N GLY A 17 -2.24 -10.86 10.65
CA GLY A 17 -1.63 -12.01 9.99
C GLY A 17 -0.95 -11.65 8.67
N LEU A 18 -1.61 -10.82 7.84
CA LEU A 18 -1.02 -10.37 6.58
C LEU A 18 0.14 -9.39 6.80
N VAL A 19 0.08 -8.51 7.81
CA VAL A 19 1.22 -7.65 8.18
C VAL A 19 2.46 -8.50 8.50
N GLU A 20 2.33 -9.56 9.30
CA GLU A 20 3.46 -10.43 9.64
C GLU A 20 3.90 -11.32 8.47
N THR A 21 2.96 -11.71 7.60
CA THR A 21 3.29 -12.38 6.33
C THR A 21 4.15 -11.48 5.45
N LEU A 22 3.77 -10.20 5.29
CA LEU A 22 4.54 -9.22 4.54
C LEU A 22 5.89 -8.94 5.21
N ARG A 23 5.94 -8.85 6.54
CA ARG A 23 7.21 -8.69 7.28
C ARG A 23 8.19 -9.80 6.94
N THR A 24 7.72 -11.05 6.95
CA THR A 24 8.52 -12.22 6.60
C THR A 24 8.95 -12.18 5.13
N ALA A 25 8.01 -11.84 4.24
CA ALA A 25 8.28 -11.74 2.81
C ALA A 25 9.35 -10.68 2.47
N PHE A 26 9.31 -9.49 3.08
CA PHE A 26 10.33 -8.46 2.90
C PHE A 26 11.67 -8.85 3.53
N ARG A 27 11.66 -9.59 4.64
CA ARG A 27 12.89 -10.09 5.27
C ARG A 27 13.60 -11.11 4.39
N GLU A 28 12.86 -12.09 3.88
CA GLU A 28 13.38 -13.19 3.05
C GLU A 28 13.69 -12.71 1.63
N GLY A 29 12.85 -11.83 1.08
CA GLY A 29 12.91 -11.38 -0.29
C GLY A 29 12.23 -12.33 -1.27
N ALA A 30 12.08 -11.86 -2.50
CA ALA A 30 11.67 -12.65 -3.65
C ALA A 30 12.30 -12.05 -4.90
N VAL A 31 12.36 -12.84 -5.97
CA VAL A 31 12.72 -12.30 -7.28
C VAL A 31 11.49 -11.62 -7.86
N GLN A 32 11.62 -10.33 -8.17
CA GLN A 32 10.56 -9.53 -8.79
C GLN A 32 11.16 -8.60 -9.85
N PRO A 33 10.92 -8.87 -11.15
CA PRO A 33 11.25 -7.94 -12.21
C PRO A 33 10.51 -6.60 -12.06
N VAL A 34 11.02 -5.58 -12.73
CA VAL A 34 10.33 -4.28 -12.86
C VAL A 34 8.97 -4.51 -13.52
N ARG A 35 7.94 -3.81 -13.06
CA ARG A 35 6.58 -3.87 -13.62
C ARG A 35 6.59 -3.64 -15.14
N HIS A 36 5.95 -4.54 -15.87
CA HIS A 36 5.84 -4.44 -17.33
C HIS A 36 4.67 -3.52 -17.69
N HIS A 37 4.89 -2.60 -18.63
CA HIS A 37 3.87 -1.67 -19.12
C HIS A 37 3.65 -1.92 -20.61
N HIS A 38 2.45 -2.35 -20.98
CA HIS A 38 2.05 -2.56 -22.37
C HIS A 38 0.90 -1.64 -22.72
N ALA A 39 1.13 -0.69 -23.63
CA ALA A 39 0.06 0.10 -24.21
C ALA A 39 -0.84 -0.80 -25.08
N ILE A 40 -2.14 -0.56 -25.01
CA ILE A 40 -3.16 -1.20 -25.85
C ILE A 40 -3.90 -0.06 -26.54
N GLU A 41 -3.57 0.18 -27.79
CA GLU A 41 -4.21 1.18 -28.63
C GLU A 41 -5.66 0.78 -28.90
N ARG A 42 -6.57 1.76 -28.79
CA ARG A 42 -7.99 1.58 -29.08
C ARG A 42 -8.42 2.62 -30.11
N PRO A 43 -8.87 2.24 -31.31
CA PRO A 43 -9.31 3.18 -32.34
C PRO A 43 -10.50 4.06 -31.92
N ASP A 44 -11.29 3.59 -30.96
CA ASP A 44 -12.58 4.13 -30.54
C ASP A 44 -12.60 4.62 -29.08
N GLY A 45 -11.43 4.80 -28.45
CA GLY A 45 -11.34 5.26 -27.07
C GLY A 45 -9.93 5.64 -26.62
N ALA A 46 -9.78 5.99 -25.35
CA ALA A 46 -8.47 6.22 -24.76
C ALA A 46 -7.63 4.92 -24.80
N ALA A 47 -6.31 5.01 -24.96
CA ALA A 47 -5.47 3.81 -24.83
C ALA A 47 -5.66 3.16 -23.45
N SER A 48 -5.70 1.82 -23.43
CA SER A 48 -5.63 1.05 -22.19
C SER A 48 -4.17 0.66 -21.92
N THR A 49 -3.89 0.29 -20.68
CA THR A 49 -2.57 -0.26 -20.31
C THR A 49 -2.75 -1.63 -19.66
N LEU A 50 -2.01 -2.63 -20.16
CA LEU A 50 -1.82 -3.91 -19.47
C LEU A 50 -0.54 -3.84 -18.64
N LEU A 51 -0.69 -4.10 -17.34
CA LEU A 51 0.40 -4.18 -16.38
C LEU A 51 0.60 -5.63 -15.95
N LEU A 52 1.85 -6.10 -16.02
CA LEU A 52 2.25 -7.39 -15.47
C LEU A 52 3.24 -7.19 -14.34
N MET A 53 2.94 -7.78 -13.18
CA MET A 53 3.81 -7.74 -12.00
C MET A 53 4.13 -9.18 -11.57
N PRO A 54 5.11 -9.83 -12.22
CA PRO A 54 5.56 -11.15 -11.82
C PRO A 54 6.45 -11.09 -10.58
N ALA A 55 6.34 -12.11 -9.73
CA ALA A 55 7.27 -12.37 -8.63
C ALA A 55 7.33 -13.87 -8.34
N TRP A 56 8.45 -14.36 -7.84
CA TRP A 56 8.60 -15.76 -7.42
C TRP A 56 9.56 -15.91 -6.24
N THR A 57 9.39 -16.99 -5.49
CA THR A 57 10.34 -17.39 -4.45
C THR A 57 11.75 -17.44 -5.04
N ASP A 58 12.72 -16.84 -4.34
CA ASP A 58 14.13 -16.93 -4.75
C ASP A 58 14.63 -18.36 -4.50
N PHE A 59 14.53 -19.20 -5.53
CA PHE A 59 14.87 -20.62 -5.45
C PHE A 59 16.36 -20.87 -5.26
N ASP A 60 17.21 -19.97 -5.76
CA ASP A 60 18.66 -20.05 -5.57
C ASP A 60 19.01 -19.75 -4.10
N ALA A 61 18.41 -18.69 -3.52
CA ALA A 61 18.57 -18.39 -2.11
C ALA A 61 17.95 -19.47 -1.20
N ALA A 62 16.82 -20.07 -1.59
CA ALA A 62 16.18 -21.15 -0.86
C ALA A 62 16.89 -22.51 -1.03
N GLY A 63 17.74 -22.67 -2.04
CA GLY A 63 18.39 -23.93 -2.41
C GLY A 63 17.43 -25.01 -2.92
N THR A 64 16.16 -24.68 -3.17
CA THR A 64 15.13 -25.60 -3.66
C THR A 64 13.93 -24.84 -4.22
N SER A 65 13.24 -25.43 -5.20
CA SER A 65 11.94 -24.96 -5.68
C SER A 65 10.75 -25.58 -4.95
N ALA A 66 10.98 -26.64 -4.15
CA ALA A 66 9.93 -27.32 -3.41
C ALA A 66 9.26 -26.39 -2.39
N GLY A 67 7.93 -26.27 -2.46
CA GLY A 67 7.13 -25.42 -1.57
C GLY A 67 7.21 -23.92 -1.88
N GLY A 68 8.03 -23.51 -2.85
CA GLY A 68 8.03 -22.15 -3.38
C GLY A 68 6.96 -21.95 -4.46
N HIS A 69 6.72 -20.70 -4.83
CA HIS A 69 5.64 -20.33 -5.73
C HIS A 69 6.09 -19.29 -6.74
N ILE A 70 5.41 -19.27 -7.88
CA ILE A 70 5.50 -18.21 -8.90
C ILE A 70 4.14 -17.52 -8.93
N GLY A 71 4.10 -16.22 -9.12
CA GLY A 71 2.85 -15.53 -9.32
C GLY A 71 2.97 -14.29 -10.19
N VAL A 72 1.84 -13.91 -10.78
CA VAL A 72 1.76 -12.73 -11.63
C VAL A 72 0.44 -12.01 -11.39
N LYS A 73 0.53 -10.73 -11.06
CA LYS A 73 -0.63 -9.83 -11.11
C LYS A 73 -0.79 -9.34 -12.54
N ILE A 74 -1.99 -9.52 -13.08
CA ILE A 74 -2.39 -9.07 -14.41
C ILE A 74 -3.43 -7.99 -14.20
N VAL A 75 -3.10 -6.75 -14.56
CA VAL A 75 -3.98 -5.59 -14.35
C VAL A 75 -4.20 -4.86 -15.65
N THR A 76 -5.43 -4.43 -15.90
CA THR A 76 -5.76 -3.51 -16.98
C THR A 76 -6.20 -2.18 -16.39
N VAL A 77 -5.69 -1.09 -16.98
CA VAL A 77 -6.11 0.28 -16.71
C VAL A 77 -6.79 0.79 -17.98
N SER A 78 -8.11 0.99 -17.91
CA SER A 78 -8.97 1.42 -19.01
C SER A 78 -9.74 2.68 -18.59
N PRO A 79 -9.24 3.88 -18.93
CA PRO A 79 -9.81 5.15 -18.46
C PRO A 79 -11.32 5.30 -18.74
N ASP A 80 -11.76 4.82 -19.91
CA ASP A 80 -13.14 5.00 -20.38
C ASP A 80 -14.17 4.14 -19.62
N ASN A 81 -13.74 3.15 -18.82
CA ASN A 81 -14.67 2.29 -18.09
C ASN A 81 -15.58 3.09 -17.15
N ASN A 82 -15.10 4.21 -16.61
CA ASN A 82 -15.89 5.06 -15.73
C ASN A 82 -17.13 5.61 -16.44
N ALA A 83 -17.04 5.92 -17.75
CA ALA A 83 -18.16 6.43 -18.55
C ALA A 83 -19.29 5.42 -18.73
N ILE A 84 -18.99 4.12 -18.53
CA ILE A 84 -19.96 3.01 -18.65
C ILE A 84 -20.22 2.34 -17.29
N GLY A 85 -19.88 2.99 -16.18
CA GLY A 85 -20.15 2.49 -14.84
C GLY A 85 -19.30 1.29 -14.42
N LYS A 86 -18.16 1.04 -15.07
CA LYS A 86 -17.19 0.00 -14.70
C LYS A 86 -15.95 0.60 -14.02
N PRO A 87 -15.26 -0.16 -13.13
CA PRO A 87 -13.95 0.23 -12.62
C PRO A 87 -12.93 0.47 -13.74
N ALA A 88 -12.21 1.59 -13.69
CA ALA A 88 -11.08 1.87 -14.58
C ALA A 88 -9.91 0.89 -14.41
N VAL A 89 -9.78 0.25 -13.24
CA VAL A 89 -8.73 -0.72 -12.96
C VAL A 89 -9.37 -2.07 -12.69
N MET A 90 -9.00 -3.09 -13.44
CA MET A 90 -9.41 -4.49 -13.25
C MET A 90 -8.18 -5.36 -13.10
N GLY A 91 -8.21 -6.37 -12.23
CA GLY A 91 -7.04 -7.23 -12.08
C GLY A 91 -7.33 -8.61 -11.51
N LEU A 92 -6.50 -9.56 -11.91
CA LEU A 92 -6.45 -10.93 -11.41
C LEU A 92 -5.04 -11.24 -10.92
N TYR A 93 -4.94 -12.16 -9.98
CA TYR A 93 -3.65 -12.70 -9.54
C TYR A 93 -3.61 -14.20 -9.82
N LEU A 94 -2.62 -14.64 -10.60
CA LEU A 94 -2.38 -16.06 -10.88
C LEU A 94 -1.23 -16.54 -10.02
N LEU A 95 -1.47 -17.60 -9.24
CA LEU A 95 -0.46 -18.30 -8.45
C LEU A 95 -0.18 -19.67 -9.07
N LEU A 96 1.09 -20.02 -9.21
CA LEU A 96 1.58 -21.25 -9.80
C LEU A 96 2.56 -21.96 -8.85
N ASP A 97 2.61 -23.28 -8.99
CA ASP A 97 3.58 -24.11 -8.28
C ASP A 97 5.02 -23.79 -8.72
N GLY A 98 5.95 -23.64 -7.77
CA GLY A 98 7.33 -23.29 -8.06
C GLY A 98 8.16 -24.40 -8.72
N VAL A 99 7.73 -25.66 -8.63
CA VAL A 99 8.44 -26.81 -9.21
C VAL A 99 7.88 -27.11 -10.61
N THR A 100 6.56 -27.25 -10.71
CA THR A 100 5.91 -27.74 -11.94
C THR A 100 5.43 -26.62 -12.85
N GLY A 101 5.27 -25.40 -12.32
CA GLY A 101 4.63 -24.29 -13.02
C GLY A 101 3.12 -24.50 -13.20
N GLU A 102 2.51 -25.50 -12.57
CA GLU A 102 1.08 -25.75 -12.70
C GLU A 102 0.26 -24.65 -12.00
N PRO A 103 -0.82 -24.15 -12.62
CA PRO A 103 -1.71 -23.17 -12.00
C PRO A 103 -2.39 -23.70 -10.73
N GLN A 104 -2.11 -23.06 -9.61
CA GLN A 104 -2.65 -23.42 -8.29
C GLN A 104 -3.90 -22.60 -7.94
N ALA A 105 -3.88 -21.29 -8.17
CA ALA A 105 -5.02 -20.41 -7.88
C ALA A 105 -5.13 -19.23 -8.84
N LEU A 106 -6.38 -18.87 -9.18
CA LEU A 106 -6.75 -17.60 -9.79
C LEU A 106 -7.54 -16.78 -8.77
N ILE A 107 -6.99 -15.64 -8.35
CA ILE A 107 -7.48 -14.85 -7.21
C ILE A 107 -7.98 -13.49 -7.70
N ASP A 108 -9.04 -12.98 -7.07
CA ASP A 108 -9.48 -11.60 -7.23
C ASP A 108 -8.35 -10.61 -6.90
N GLY A 109 -7.77 -10.02 -7.95
CA GLY A 109 -6.57 -9.18 -7.82
C GLY A 109 -6.87 -7.79 -7.27
N GLN A 110 -8.10 -7.29 -7.43
CA GLN A 110 -8.51 -6.00 -6.89
C GLN A 110 -8.60 -6.08 -5.36
N ARG A 111 -9.27 -7.11 -4.85
CA ARG A 111 -9.38 -7.33 -3.40
C ARG A 111 -8.04 -7.67 -2.78
N LEU A 112 -7.24 -8.53 -3.42
CA LEU A 112 -5.90 -8.84 -2.95
C LEU A 112 -5.02 -7.58 -2.86
N THR A 113 -5.12 -6.68 -3.84
CA THR A 113 -4.42 -5.39 -3.83
C THR A 113 -4.84 -4.52 -2.65
N GLN A 114 -6.14 -4.42 -2.35
CA GLN A 114 -6.63 -3.64 -1.20
C GLN A 114 -6.03 -4.13 0.12
N TRP A 115 -6.02 -5.44 0.33
CA TRP A 115 -5.44 -6.08 1.51
C TRP A 115 -3.94 -5.84 1.61
N ARG A 116 -3.17 -6.22 0.58
CA ARG A 116 -1.71 -6.17 0.63
C ARG A 116 -1.19 -4.73 0.72
N THR A 117 -1.81 -3.79 0.02
CA THR A 117 -1.40 -2.38 0.06
C THR A 117 -1.62 -1.79 1.46
N ALA A 118 -2.78 -2.00 2.07
CA ALA A 118 -3.03 -1.48 3.41
C ALA A 118 -2.15 -2.15 4.47
N CYS A 119 -1.87 -3.45 4.33
CA CYS A 119 -0.97 -4.16 5.24
C CYS A 119 0.51 -3.77 5.03
N ALA A 120 0.94 -3.38 3.83
CA ALA A 120 2.28 -2.83 3.61
C ALA A 120 2.45 -1.48 4.32
N SER A 121 1.45 -0.59 4.22
CA SER A 121 1.41 0.65 5.00
C SER A 121 1.42 0.41 6.50
N ALA A 122 0.60 -0.53 7.00
CA ALA A 122 0.60 -0.88 8.41
C ALA A 122 1.91 -1.54 8.87
N LEU A 123 2.56 -2.33 8.01
CA LEU A 123 3.90 -2.87 8.25
C LEU A 123 4.91 -1.73 8.43
N ALA A 124 4.92 -0.75 7.53
CA ALA A 124 5.77 0.44 7.67
C ALA A 124 5.45 1.20 8.96
N ALA A 125 4.18 1.47 9.24
CA ALA A 125 3.75 2.12 10.48
C ALA A 125 4.19 1.35 11.72
N SER A 126 4.28 0.01 11.66
CA SER A 126 4.77 -0.81 12.77
C SER A 126 6.23 -0.51 13.16
N TYR A 127 7.04 -0.02 12.22
CA TYR A 127 8.42 0.44 12.45
C TYR A 127 8.53 1.95 12.68
N LEU A 128 7.60 2.74 12.14
CA LEU A 128 7.79 4.18 11.93
C LEU A 128 6.84 5.06 12.73
N ALA A 129 5.67 4.57 13.13
CA ALA A 129 4.75 5.29 14.01
C ALA A 129 5.11 5.07 15.48
N ARG A 130 4.84 6.08 16.33
CA ARG A 130 4.98 5.93 17.79
C ARG A 130 4.15 4.75 18.28
N GLU A 131 4.61 4.05 19.31
CA GLU A 131 3.90 2.88 19.85
C GLU A 131 2.55 3.26 20.47
N ASP A 132 2.45 4.48 21.01
CA ASP A 132 1.25 5.06 21.62
C ASP A 132 0.34 5.79 20.62
N ALA A 133 0.65 5.75 19.32
CA ALA A 133 -0.11 6.44 18.28
C ALA A 133 -1.59 6.00 18.31
N SER A 134 -2.48 6.95 18.61
CA SER A 134 -3.88 6.65 18.92
C SER A 134 -4.87 7.41 18.03
N ARG A 135 -4.43 8.45 17.33
CA ARG A 135 -5.25 9.20 16.37
C ARG A 135 -4.78 9.00 14.94
N LEU A 136 -5.62 8.36 14.13
CA LEU A 136 -5.40 8.12 12.71
C LEU A 136 -6.27 9.06 11.88
N LEU A 137 -5.65 9.81 10.97
CA LEU A 137 -6.32 10.53 9.89
C LEU A 137 -6.14 9.74 8.59
N VAL A 138 -7.24 9.41 7.91
CA VAL A 138 -7.23 8.81 6.57
C VAL A 138 -7.69 9.86 5.56
N ILE A 139 -6.83 10.21 4.62
CA ILE A 139 -7.10 11.19 3.55
C ILE A 139 -7.47 10.43 2.27
N GLY A 140 -8.71 10.65 1.82
CA GLY A 140 -9.33 9.94 0.72
C GLY A 140 -10.41 8.97 1.21
N ALA A 141 -11.53 8.93 0.49
CA ALA A 141 -12.65 8.02 0.75
C ALA A 141 -12.85 6.99 -0.38
N GLY A 142 -11.74 6.55 -0.98
CA GLY A 142 -11.72 5.49 -2.00
C GLY A 142 -11.71 4.09 -1.39
N ALA A 143 -11.59 3.08 -2.24
CA ALA A 143 -11.69 1.67 -1.83
C ALA A 143 -10.60 1.21 -0.84
N LEU A 144 -9.45 1.89 -0.78
CA LEU A 144 -8.39 1.62 0.20
C LEU A 144 -8.67 2.20 1.59
N SER A 145 -9.52 3.23 1.70
CA SER A 145 -9.72 3.98 2.95
C SER A 145 -10.17 3.09 4.12
N PRO A 146 -11.16 2.18 3.96
CA PRO A 146 -11.52 1.25 5.03
C PRO A 146 -10.40 0.27 5.39
N PHE A 147 -9.59 -0.17 4.41
CA PHE A 147 -8.51 -1.12 4.65
C PHE A 147 -7.35 -0.46 5.39
N LEU A 148 -6.98 0.78 5.05
CA LEU A 148 -5.94 1.55 5.74
C LEU A 148 -6.34 1.79 7.20
N ALA A 149 -7.59 2.17 7.44
CA ALA A 149 -8.14 2.32 8.79
C ALA A 149 -7.96 1.03 9.61
N LYS A 150 -8.43 -0.11 9.08
CA LYS A 150 -8.38 -1.41 9.76
C LYS A 150 -6.96 -1.92 9.95
N ALA A 151 -6.10 -1.80 8.94
CA ALA A 151 -4.72 -2.27 8.97
C ALA A 151 -3.88 -1.50 10.00
N HIS A 152 -3.99 -0.17 10.03
CA HIS A 152 -3.29 0.64 11.03
C HIS A 152 -3.80 0.37 12.46
N SER A 153 -5.12 0.20 12.64
CA SER A 153 -5.69 -0.21 13.93
C SER A 153 -5.25 -1.61 14.38
N ALA A 154 -4.78 -2.47 13.48
CA ALA A 154 -4.26 -3.80 13.83
C ALA A 154 -2.82 -3.76 14.37
N VAL A 155 -2.08 -2.68 14.14
CA VAL A 155 -0.66 -2.54 14.54
C VAL A 155 -0.41 -1.43 15.57
N ARG A 156 -1.40 -0.57 15.83
CA ARG A 156 -1.33 0.54 16.78
C ARG A 156 -2.61 0.68 17.59
N PRO A 157 -2.55 1.23 18.82
CA PRO A 157 -3.70 1.39 19.71
C PRO A 157 -4.59 2.57 19.29
N VAL A 158 -5.10 2.53 18.05
CA VAL A 158 -5.92 3.58 17.45
C VAL A 158 -7.26 3.68 18.18
N LYS A 159 -7.52 4.83 18.80
CA LYS A 159 -8.74 5.18 19.54
C LYS A 159 -9.64 6.15 18.78
N SER A 160 -9.14 6.80 17.74
CA SER A 160 -9.91 7.71 16.89
C SER A 160 -9.44 7.61 15.45
N ILE A 161 -10.39 7.38 14.53
CA ILE A 161 -10.16 7.35 13.09
C ILE A 161 -10.95 8.51 12.48
N ARG A 162 -10.25 9.44 11.82
CA ARG A 162 -10.86 10.58 11.13
C ARG A 162 -10.74 10.38 9.64
N ILE A 163 -11.87 10.34 8.93
CA ILE A 163 -11.89 10.17 7.48
C ILE A 163 -12.10 11.52 6.82
N TRP A 164 -11.13 11.99 6.04
CA TRP A 164 -11.25 13.20 5.25
C TRP A 164 -11.39 12.87 3.77
N ASN A 165 -12.23 13.61 3.06
CA ASN A 165 -12.29 13.58 1.61
C ASN A 165 -12.77 14.91 1.07
N ARG A 166 -12.27 15.32 -0.11
CA ARG A 166 -12.70 16.54 -0.80
C ARG A 166 -14.22 16.66 -0.94
N THR A 167 -14.90 15.52 -1.13
CA THR A 167 -16.36 15.42 -1.06
C THR A 167 -16.75 14.82 0.29
N PRO A 168 -17.27 15.62 1.25
CA PRO A 168 -17.54 15.16 2.62
C PRO A 168 -18.49 13.97 2.70
N ALA A 169 -19.53 13.94 1.85
CA ALA A 169 -20.50 12.84 1.78
C ALA A 169 -19.86 11.46 1.48
N ASN A 170 -18.68 11.40 0.84
CA ASN A 170 -17.97 10.13 0.65
C ASN A 170 -17.22 9.71 1.93
N ALA A 171 -16.65 10.67 2.66
CA ALA A 171 -16.03 10.40 3.96
C ALA A 171 -17.08 9.94 4.99
N GLU A 172 -18.28 10.54 4.98
CA GLU A 172 -19.43 10.11 5.79
C GLU A 172 -19.78 8.64 5.58
N LYS A 173 -19.85 8.18 4.33
CA LYS A 173 -20.14 6.79 4.00
C LYS A 173 -19.09 5.83 4.55
N VAL A 174 -17.80 6.17 4.37
CA VAL A 174 -16.69 5.33 4.86
C VAL A 174 -16.66 5.30 6.39
N ALA A 175 -16.81 6.46 7.04
CA ALA A 175 -16.84 6.55 8.50
C ALA A 175 -18.02 5.77 9.09
N ALA A 176 -19.21 5.90 8.50
CA ALA A 176 -20.40 5.16 8.94
C ALA A 176 -20.22 3.64 8.78
N ALA A 177 -19.63 3.17 7.67
CA ALA A 177 -19.36 1.76 7.46
C ALA A 177 -18.36 1.21 8.49
N LEU A 178 -17.24 1.91 8.71
CA LEU A 178 -16.25 1.55 9.73
C LEU A 178 -16.85 1.54 11.15
N HIS A 179 -17.69 2.54 11.46
CA HIS A 179 -18.38 2.62 12.74
C HIS A 179 -19.34 1.44 12.96
N ALA A 180 -20.09 1.03 11.93
CA ALA A 180 -20.96 -0.15 11.97
C ALA A 180 -20.17 -1.46 12.18
N GLU A 181 -18.89 -1.50 11.79
CA GLU A 181 -17.97 -2.60 12.05
C GLU A 181 -17.27 -2.50 13.44
N GLY A 182 -17.60 -1.49 14.24
CA GLY A 182 -17.06 -1.32 15.60
C GLY A 182 -15.79 -0.49 15.71
N PHE A 183 -15.34 0.15 14.63
CA PHE A 183 -14.19 1.06 14.67
C PHE A 183 -14.60 2.46 15.16
N PRO A 184 -13.71 3.19 15.88
CA PRO A 184 -14.00 4.54 16.37
C PRO A 184 -13.84 5.59 15.26
N ALA A 185 -14.56 5.41 14.15
CA ALA A 185 -14.46 6.23 12.95
C ALA A 185 -15.49 7.35 12.93
N SER A 186 -15.05 8.55 12.56
CA SER A 186 -15.90 9.71 12.30
C SER A 186 -15.35 10.53 11.14
N VAL A 187 -16.20 11.40 10.59
CA VAL A 187 -15.79 12.31 9.52
C VAL A 187 -14.82 13.35 10.08
N ALA A 188 -13.75 13.59 9.34
CA ALA A 188 -12.78 14.64 9.64
C ALA A 188 -13.39 16.03 9.39
N GLY A 189 -13.00 17.01 10.20
CA GLY A 189 -13.42 18.40 10.00
C GLY A 189 -12.57 19.10 8.92
N ASP A 190 -12.08 20.28 9.27
CA ASP A 190 -11.08 20.99 8.47
C ASP A 190 -9.76 20.20 8.38
N LEU A 191 -9.22 20.02 7.17
CA LEU A 191 -8.04 19.19 6.94
C LEU A 191 -6.80 19.71 7.68
N GLU A 192 -6.62 21.04 7.74
CA GLU A 192 -5.43 21.63 8.36
C GLU A 192 -5.40 21.36 9.86
N THR A 193 -6.54 21.50 10.51
CA THR A 193 -6.73 21.16 11.93
C THR A 193 -6.43 19.67 12.17
N GLU A 194 -6.95 18.78 11.32
CA GLU A 194 -6.77 17.34 11.48
C GLU A 194 -5.31 16.89 11.28
N LEU A 195 -4.58 17.52 10.35
CA LEU A 195 -3.15 17.31 10.16
C LEU A 195 -2.33 17.67 11.40
N GLY A 196 -2.72 18.74 12.11
CA GLY A 196 -2.07 19.19 13.34
C GLY A 196 -2.30 18.27 14.54
N GLU A 197 -3.32 17.42 14.51
CA GLU A 197 -3.72 16.59 15.64
C GLU A 197 -3.41 15.10 15.46
N ALA A 198 -3.29 14.62 14.21
CA ALA A 198 -3.08 13.20 13.90
C ALA A 198 -1.72 12.68 14.35
N ASP A 199 -1.70 11.49 14.98
CA ASP A 199 -0.45 10.73 15.22
C ASP A 199 0.00 10.02 13.95
N ILE A 200 -0.95 9.53 13.16
CA ILE A 200 -0.73 8.89 11.87
C ILE A 200 -1.61 9.57 10.83
N VAL A 201 -1.02 9.99 9.72
CA VAL A 201 -1.70 10.49 8.53
C VAL A 201 -1.48 9.49 7.40
N SER A 202 -2.51 8.75 7.01
CA SER A 202 -2.44 7.82 5.88
C SER A 202 -3.27 8.37 4.71
N SER A 203 -2.64 8.54 3.55
CA SER A 203 -3.26 9.15 2.37
C SER A 203 -3.26 8.19 1.18
N ALA A 204 -4.42 8.05 0.55
CA ALA A 204 -4.63 7.22 -0.64
C ALA A 204 -5.42 7.98 -1.69
N THR A 205 -4.85 9.09 -2.15
CA THR A 205 -5.41 9.99 -3.15
C THR A 205 -4.56 9.99 -4.42
N ILE A 206 -5.23 10.13 -5.57
CA ILE A 206 -4.58 10.21 -6.89
C ILE A 206 -4.31 11.67 -7.31
N THR A 207 -4.06 12.55 -6.32
CA THR A 207 -3.87 13.98 -6.57
C THR A 207 -2.48 14.27 -7.14
N THR A 208 -2.40 15.34 -7.95
CA THR A 208 -1.12 15.89 -8.44
C THR A 208 -0.72 17.15 -7.66
N ALA A 209 -1.62 17.69 -6.84
CA ALA A 209 -1.37 18.81 -5.96
C ALA A 209 -1.39 18.33 -4.50
N PRO A 210 -0.39 18.72 -3.68
CA PRO A 210 -0.25 18.21 -2.32
C PRO A 210 -1.41 18.64 -1.42
N LEU A 211 -1.91 17.71 -0.62
CA LEU A 211 -2.94 17.92 0.39
C LEU A 211 -2.33 17.97 1.81
N ILE A 212 -1.27 17.20 2.04
CA ILE A 212 -0.55 17.16 3.30
C ILE A 212 0.49 18.28 3.29
N LYS A 213 0.27 19.28 4.15
CA LYS A 213 1.20 20.38 4.36
C LYS A 213 2.15 20.06 5.49
N GLY A 214 3.44 19.92 5.21
CA GLY A 214 4.45 19.57 6.19
C GLY A 214 4.50 20.52 7.38
N ALA A 215 4.28 21.82 7.11
CA ALA A 215 4.16 22.88 8.12
C ALA A 215 3.20 22.54 9.27
N LEU A 216 2.11 21.83 8.97
CA LEU A 216 1.02 21.54 9.91
C LEU A 216 1.24 20.24 10.69
N LEU A 217 2.17 19.38 10.29
CA LEU A 217 2.42 18.13 11.00
C LEU A 217 3.01 18.40 12.39
N LYS A 218 2.43 17.77 13.41
CA LYS A 218 2.96 17.83 14.77
C LYS A 218 4.24 16.99 14.92
N PRO A 219 5.11 17.31 15.90
CA PRO A 219 6.21 16.41 16.29
C PRO A 219 5.70 15.01 16.60
N GLY A 220 6.45 13.99 16.18
CA GLY A 220 6.10 12.59 16.40
C GLY A 220 5.11 11.99 15.41
N ALA A 221 4.59 12.77 14.46
CA ALA A 221 3.67 12.25 13.44
C ALA A 221 4.34 11.20 12.54
N HIS A 222 3.54 10.23 12.09
CA HIS A 222 3.88 9.33 10.99
C HIS A 222 3.00 9.65 9.79
N VAL A 223 3.60 9.78 8.61
CA VAL A 223 2.91 10.04 7.35
C VAL A 223 3.10 8.84 6.43
N ASP A 224 2.00 8.30 5.92
CA ASP A 224 1.94 7.15 5.02
C ASP A 224 1.29 7.60 3.70
N LEU A 225 2.06 7.58 2.61
CA LEU A 225 1.66 8.06 1.30
C LEU A 225 1.53 6.89 0.33
N VAL A 226 0.30 6.59 -0.09
CA VAL A 226 -0.03 5.33 -0.77
C VAL A 226 -0.61 5.57 -2.16
N GLY A 227 -1.26 6.70 -2.37
CA GLY A 227 -2.05 6.99 -3.56
C GLY A 227 -1.21 7.37 -4.79
N GLY A 228 -0.09 8.08 -4.60
CA GLY A 228 0.75 8.52 -5.72
C GLY A 228 1.64 7.42 -6.31
N PHE A 229 1.32 6.91 -7.50
CA PHE A 229 2.08 5.86 -8.21
C PHE A 229 2.58 6.29 -9.61
N THR A 230 2.50 7.58 -9.93
CA THR A 230 3.11 8.15 -11.14
C THR A 230 3.96 9.38 -10.76
N PRO A 231 4.98 9.75 -11.57
CA PRO A 231 5.86 10.88 -11.24
C PRO A 231 5.13 12.22 -11.04
N GLN A 232 3.93 12.37 -11.62
CA GLN A 232 3.10 13.56 -11.50
C GLN A 232 2.23 13.56 -10.23
N MET A 233 1.90 12.38 -9.69
CA MET A 233 1.05 12.24 -8.52
C MET A 233 1.86 12.41 -7.23
N ARG A 234 1.42 13.33 -6.37
CA ARG A 234 1.99 13.59 -5.06
C ARG A 234 0.91 14.03 -4.10
N GLU A 235 1.02 13.60 -2.85
CA GLU A 235 0.05 13.81 -1.79
C GLU A 235 0.58 14.77 -0.71
N SER A 236 1.91 14.90 -0.56
CA SER A 236 2.54 15.82 0.38
C SER A 236 3.38 16.90 -0.31
N ASP A 237 3.55 18.03 0.36
CA ASP A 237 4.45 19.11 -0.07
C ASP A 237 5.93 18.81 0.24
N ASP A 238 6.80 19.71 -0.20
CA ASP A 238 8.26 19.61 0.00
C ASP A 238 8.65 19.85 1.47
N ASP A 239 7.83 20.59 2.23
CA ASP A 239 8.03 20.78 3.67
C ASP A 239 7.87 19.45 4.42
N ALA A 240 6.92 18.60 4.04
CA ALA A 240 6.73 17.29 4.65
C ALA A 240 7.95 16.41 4.44
N ILE A 241 8.50 16.40 3.22
CA ILE A 241 9.71 15.65 2.86
C ILE A 241 10.94 16.20 3.60
N SER A 242 11.09 17.52 3.68
CA SER A 242 12.24 18.16 4.32
C SER A 242 12.29 17.94 5.83
N ARG A 243 11.11 17.87 6.47
CA ARG A 243 10.97 17.73 7.93
C ARG A 243 10.98 16.27 8.38
N ALA A 244 10.67 15.33 7.49
CA ALA A 244 10.50 13.93 7.83
C ALA A 244 11.76 13.11 7.59
N ARG A 245 11.87 12.02 8.34
CA ARG A 245 12.71 10.89 8.02
C ARG A 245 12.02 10.05 6.96
N VAL A 246 12.60 9.96 5.76
CA VAL A 246 11.96 9.37 4.58
C VAL A 246 12.31 7.89 4.44
N TYR A 247 11.27 7.07 4.31
CA TYR A 247 11.30 5.63 4.09
C TYR A 247 10.43 5.29 2.89
N VAL A 248 10.72 4.17 2.22
CA VAL A 248 10.00 3.75 1.01
C VAL A 248 9.67 2.27 1.06
N ASP A 249 8.73 1.79 0.24
CA ASP A 249 8.49 0.35 0.12
C ASP A 249 9.67 -0.36 -0.56
N THR A 250 10.10 0.17 -1.70
CA THR A 250 11.28 -0.23 -2.45
C THR A 250 11.98 1.01 -3.01
N ARG A 251 13.31 1.05 -2.95
CA ARG A 251 14.07 2.18 -3.52
C ARG A 251 13.83 2.31 -5.02
N ALA A 252 13.83 1.19 -5.74
CA ALA A 252 13.69 1.16 -7.19
C ALA A 252 12.33 1.70 -7.67
N GLY A 253 11.22 1.31 -7.00
CA GLY A 253 9.90 1.80 -7.34
C GLY A 253 9.71 3.27 -6.95
N ALA A 254 9.98 3.62 -5.69
CA ALA A 254 9.70 4.97 -5.19
C ALA A 254 10.50 6.06 -5.93
N THR A 255 11.76 5.81 -6.28
CA THR A 255 12.61 6.81 -6.98
C THR A 255 12.29 6.97 -8.47
N ARG A 256 11.39 6.15 -9.03
CA ARG A 256 10.98 6.21 -10.45
C ARG A 256 9.50 6.54 -10.63
N GLU A 257 8.65 6.06 -9.74
CA GLU A 257 7.21 6.09 -9.90
C GLU A 257 6.51 7.08 -8.96
N ALA A 258 7.01 7.33 -7.74
CA ALA A 258 6.31 8.16 -6.77
C ALA A 258 6.62 9.65 -6.97
N GLY A 259 5.65 10.47 -7.41
CA GLY A 259 5.85 11.92 -7.48
C GLY A 259 6.22 12.57 -6.14
N ASP A 260 5.76 12.01 -5.02
CA ASP A 260 6.18 12.39 -3.66
C ASP A 260 7.69 12.26 -3.39
N ILE A 261 8.42 11.47 -4.21
CA ILE A 261 9.86 11.22 -4.07
C ILE A 261 10.61 11.73 -5.30
N VAL A 262 10.13 11.41 -6.49
CA VAL A 262 10.73 11.83 -7.78
C VAL A 262 10.82 13.35 -7.88
N GLN A 263 9.78 14.09 -7.49
CA GLN A 263 9.80 15.55 -7.63
C GLN A 263 10.78 16.21 -6.63
N PRO A 264 10.78 15.86 -5.32
CA PRO A 264 11.79 16.36 -4.39
C PRO A 264 13.24 15.97 -4.75
N LEU A 265 13.47 14.79 -5.33
CA LEU A 265 14.78 14.41 -5.85
C LEU A 265 15.21 15.32 -7.00
N ALA A 266 14.30 15.59 -7.93
CA ALA A 266 14.57 16.46 -9.08
C ALA A 266 14.80 17.92 -8.69
N SER A 267 14.09 18.42 -7.66
CA SER A 267 14.27 19.79 -7.14
C SER A 267 15.46 19.94 -6.18
N GLY A 268 16.04 18.83 -5.72
CA GLY A 268 17.13 18.80 -4.75
C GLY A 268 16.69 18.96 -3.28
N VAL A 269 15.37 19.01 -3.03
CA VAL A 269 14.79 19.00 -1.68
C VAL A 269 15.11 17.69 -0.95
N LEU A 270 15.06 16.57 -1.68
CA LEU A 270 15.49 15.26 -1.19
C LEU A 270 16.77 14.86 -1.92
N LYS A 271 17.74 14.32 -1.17
CA LYS A 271 18.91 13.65 -1.76
C LYS A 271 18.67 12.15 -1.80
N PRO A 272 19.15 11.40 -2.80
CA PRO A 272 18.98 9.94 -2.85
C PRO A 272 19.42 9.22 -1.57
N GLU A 273 20.49 9.69 -0.94
CA GLU A 273 21.07 9.12 0.28
C GLU A 273 20.25 9.45 1.53
N ALA A 274 19.35 10.44 1.45
CA ALA A 274 18.44 10.81 2.53
C ALA A 274 17.20 9.90 2.62
N VAL A 275 16.98 9.01 1.65
CA VAL A 275 16.05 7.89 1.81
C VAL A 275 16.71 6.86 2.75
N ILE A 276 16.21 6.77 3.98
CA ILE A 276 16.90 6.09 5.08
C ILE A 276 16.89 4.58 4.89
N ALA A 277 15.72 4.01 4.59
CA ALA A 277 15.55 2.57 4.43
C ALA A 277 14.35 2.25 3.54
N ASP A 278 14.37 1.07 2.94
CA ASP A 278 13.17 0.42 2.41
C ASP A 278 12.61 -0.67 3.34
N LEU A 279 11.49 -1.31 2.94
CA LEU A 279 10.87 -2.35 3.77
C LEU A 279 11.74 -3.61 3.93
N HIS A 280 12.65 -3.93 3.00
CA HIS A 280 13.57 -5.04 3.17
C HIS A 280 14.58 -4.72 4.28
N GLU A 281 15.20 -3.54 4.20
CA GLU A 281 16.18 -3.07 5.18
C GLU A 281 15.56 -2.97 6.60
N LEU A 282 14.30 -2.51 6.70
CA LEU A 282 13.55 -2.48 7.96
C LEU A 282 13.20 -3.89 8.46
N ALA A 283 12.73 -4.78 7.57
CA ALA A 283 12.33 -6.14 7.93
C ALA A 283 13.51 -7.03 8.36
N ARG A 284 14.70 -6.76 7.84
CA ARG A 284 15.96 -7.43 8.22
C ARG A 284 16.64 -6.79 9.44
N GLY A 285 16.21 -5.61 9.88
CA GLY A 285 16.85 -4.87 10.96
C GLY A 285 18.20 -4.26 10.57
N GLU A 286 18.48 -4.13 9.27
CA GLU A 286 19.70 -3.50 8.73
C GLU A 286 19.67 -1.98 8.92
N LYS A 287 18.45 -1.41 8.95
CA LYS A 287 18.20 0.00 9.27
C LYS A 287 17.18 0.10 10.40
N GLN A 288 17.36 1.11 11.24
CA GLN A 288 16.42 1.41 12.30
C GLN A 288 15.21 2.18 11.73
N GLY A 289 14.03 1.86 12.26
CA GLY A 289 12.81 2.63 12.04
C GLY A 289 12.86 3.96 12.80
N ARG A 290 11.79 4.28 13.52
CA ARG A 290 11.75 5.47 14.37
C ARG A 290 12.86 5.46 15.42
N GLN A 291 13.56 6.59 15.58
CA GLN A 291 14.66 6.76 16.55
C GLN A 291 14.31 7.71 17.71
N SER A 292 13.23 8.49 17.61
CA SER A 292 12.78 9.39 18.67
C SER A 292 11.27 9.64 18.64
N ASP A 293 10.70 10.06 19.76
CA ASP A 293 9.27 10.35 19.87
C ASP A 293 8.85 11.65 19.16
N SER A 294 9.79 12.56 18.89
CA SER A 294 9.51 13.87 18.29
C SER A 294 9.73 13.93 16.79
N GLU A 295 10.49 13.00 16.20
CA GLU A 295 10.73 13.01 14.75
C GLU A 295 9.44 12.73 13.96
N ILE A 296 9.35 13.35 12.80
CA ILE A 296 8.31 13.02 11.82
C ILE A 296 8.89 11.91 10.94
N THR A 297 8.13 10.84 10.72
CA THR A 297 8.50 9.78 9.78
C THR A 297 7.56 9.84 8.58
N LEU A 298 8.09 9.61 7.38
CA LEU A 298 7.31 9.55 6.14
C LEU A 298 7.64 8.26 5.42
N PHE A 299 6.61 7.48 5.12
CA PHE A 299 6.70 6.28 4.31
C PHE A 299 5.98 6.51 2.98
N LYS A 300 6.66 6.19 1.88
CA LYS A 300 6.07 6.21 0.55
C LYS A 300 5.96 4.80 -0.04
N SER A 301 4.76 4.43 -0.50
CA SER A 301 4.52 3.20 -1.25
C SER A 301 4.04 3.45 -2.68
N VAL A 302 4.51 2.61 -3.61
CA VAL A 302 4.05 2.44 -4.99
C VAL A 302 3.64 0.98 -5.30
N GLY A 303 3.92 0.06 -4.37
CA GLY A 303 3.59 -1.35 -4.37
C GLY A 303 4.62 -2.24 -5.06
N ALA A 304 5.07 -3.28 -4.36
CA ALA A 304 5.95 -4.32 -4.87
C ALA A 304 5.19 -5.61 -5.25
N ALA A 305 5.65 -6.32 -6.28
CA ALA A 305 5.05 -7.58 -6.72
C ALA A 305 5.22 -8.69 -5.66
N LEU A 306 6.28 -8.61 -4.85
CA LEU A 306 6.48 -9.45 -3.66
C LEU A 306 5.26 -9.43 -2.72
N GLU A 307 4.64 -8.27 -2.51
CA GLU A 307 3.50 -8.14 -1.62
C GLU A 307 2.28 -8.91 -2.16
N ASP A 308 2.07 -8.88 -3.48
CA ASP A 308 0.99 -9.64 -4.13
C ASP A 308 1.27 -11.15 -4.03
N LEU A 309 2.53 -11.58 -4.20
CA LEU A 309 2.95 -12.98 -4.05
C LEU A 309 2.74 -13.49 -2.62
N ALA A 310 3.22 -12.75 -1.63
CA ALA A 310 3.07 -13.12 -0.23
C ALA A 310 1.59 -13.23 0.18
N ALA A 311 0.76 -12.26 -0.22
CA ALA A 311 -0.67 -12.29 0.02
C ALA A 311 -1.37 -13.45 -0.73
N GLY A 312 -1.00 -13.68 -1.99
CA GLY A 312 -1.55 -14.77 -2.81
C GLY A 312 -1.25 -16.15 -2.22
N ILE A 313 -0.02 -16.37 -1.75
CA ILE A 313 0.38 -17.61 -1.05
C ILE A 313 -0.41 -17.77 0.25
N ALA A 314 -0.57 -16.71 1.05
CA ALA A 314 -1.33 -16.77 2.29
C ALA A 314 -2.79 -17.14 2.06
N VAL A 315 -3.45 -16.51 1.08
CA VAL A 315 -4.83 -16.83 0.68
C VAL A 315 -4.95 -18.28 0.21
N TYR A 316 -4.03 -18.72 -0.67
CA TYR A 316 -4.03 -20.08 -1.18
C TYR A 316 -3.91 -21.12 -0.05
N LYS A 317 -2.93 -20.95 0.85
CA LYS A 317 -2.69 -21.86 1.98
C LYS A 317 -3.87 -21.93 2.95
N ALA A 318 -4.51 -20.80 3.25
CA ALA A 318 -5.67 -20.75 4.14
C ALA A 318 -6.86 -21.54 3.59
N LEU A 319 -7.05 -21.52 2.27
CA LEU A 319 -8.20 -22.15 1.61
C LEU A 319 -7.90 -23.59 1.14
N SER A 320 -6.64 -23.94 0.88
CA SER A 320 -6.23 -25.28 0.48
C SER A 320 -6.18 -26.28 1.62
N THR A 321 -5.97 -25.81 2.86
CA THR A 321 -5.95 -26.64 4.08
C THR A 321 -7.35 -26.91 4.65
N SER A 322 -8.38 -26.25 4.12
CA SER A 322 -9.78 -26.38 4.54
C SER A 322 -10.58 -27.43 3.73
N LYS A 323 -9.90 -28.27 2.94
CA LYS A 323 -10.46 -29.40 2.18
C LYS A 323 -9.75 -30.68 2.56
#